data_AF-A0A9P1C8D5-F1
#
_entry.id   AF-A0A9P1C8D5-F1
#
_cell.length_a   1.000
_cell.length_b   1.000
_cell.length_c   1.000
_cell.angle_alpha   90.00
_cell.angle_beta   90.00
_cell.angle_gamma   90.00
#
_symmetry.space_group_name_H-M   'P 1'
#
loop_
_entity.id
_entity.type
_entity.pdbx_description
1 polymer ?
#
loop_
_entity_poly.entity_id
_entity_poly.type
_entity_poly.pdbx_seq_one_letter_code
_entity_poly.pdbx_strand_id
1 'polypeptide(L)'
;MLCDPLRTIVAAEFNFQDGIATVKEKYVNLSKQNLLFAQEVQATLKVLPGFSAQDSCDADLLECLGDVGTSEVFKTHAVEAVISAAWQQLRIFTALDILWSLVTVIALCYASHNILHGDKRMSPLFVAGVIHLKLTLEELLQIFMGALRFAKEGRPIVATLLDFDNLVDYAYLLAGWMAIIRQILFVEYGLEKPFMSLYCASAWLRALYTLRGESWMGPRLLPIFFA
;
A
#
# COMPACT_ATOMS: atom_id res chain seq x y z
N MET A 1 6.27 37.92 -6.73
CA MET A 1 6.93 36.64 -6.38
C MET A 1 6.23 36.13 -5.14
N LEU A 2 5.27 35.22 -5.30
CA LEU A 2 4.69 34.50 -4.17
C LEU A 2 5.76 33.50 -3.74
N CYS A 3 6.35 33.70 -2.55
CA CYS A 3 7.16 32.66 -1.94
C CYS A 3 6.27 31.43 -1.81
N ASP A 4 6.62 30.33 -2.46
CA ASP A 4 5.94 29.06 -2.23
C ASP A 4 5.93 28.79 -0.72
N PRO A 5 4.76 28.43 -0.13
CA PRO A 5 4.67 28.20 1.29
C PRO A 5 5.65 27.09 1.68
N LEU A 6 6.52 27.40 2.64
CA LEU A 6 7.53 26.46 3.16
C LEU A 6 6.86 25.15 3.57
N ARG A 7 7.37 24.03 3.04
CA ARG A 7 6.81 22.71 3.35
C ARG A 7 7.01 22.41 4.83
N THR A 8 5.94 22.09 5.56
CA THR A 8 6.03 21.78 7.00
C THR A 8 6.38 20.29 7.19
N ILE A 9 7.35 20.00 8.06
CA ILE A 9 7.78 18.64 8.39
C ILE A 9 7.69 18.43 9.89
N VAL A 10 7.17 17.27 10.32
CA VAL A 10 7.14 16.86 11.74
C VAL A 10 8.49 16.28 12.13
N ALA A 11 9.02 16.72 13.28
CA ALA A 11 10.25 16.16 13.82
C ALA A 11 10.10 14.67 14.17
N ALA A 12 11.05 13.85 13.71
CA ALA A 12 11.04 12.42 14.00
C ALA A 12 11.26 12.11 15.48
N GLU A 13 12.07 12.91 16.16
CA GLU A 13 12.35 12.79 17.58
C GLU A 13 12.78 14.16 18.12
N PHE A 14 12.28 14.55 19.28
CA PHE A 14 12.68 15.78 19.96
C PHE A 14 12.72 15.57 21.47
N ASN A 15 13.65 16.25 22.14
CA ASN A 15 13.71 16.32 23.58
C ASN A 15 13.30 17.73 24.02
N PHE A 16 12.37 17.83 24.95
CA PHE A 16 12.13 19.09 25.64
C PHE A 16 13.19 19.28 26.73
N GLN A 17 14.03 20.30 26.59
CA GLN A 17 14.88 20.80 27.66
C GLN A 17 14.52 22.27 27.89
N ASP A 18 14.14 22.62 29.13
CA ASP A 18 13.79 23.99 29.54
C ASP A 18 12.74 24.70 28.66
N GLY A 19 11.72 23.96 28.21
CA GLY A 19 10.65 24.50 27.35
C GLY A 19 11.06 24.72 25.89
N ILE A 20 12.31 24.43 25.53
CA ILE A 20 12.82 24.47 24.16
C ILE A 20 12.87 23.05 23.62
N ALA A 21 12.22 22.82 22.48
CA ALA A 21 12.33 21.56 21.78
C ALA A 21 13.69 21.46 21.09
N THR A 22 14.56 20.59 21.60
CA THR A 22 15.85 20.25 21.01
C THR A 22 15.66 19.07 20.07
N VAL A 23 15.96 19.27 18.79
CA VAL A 23 15.90 18.24 17.75
C VAL A 23 17.32 17.80 17.43
N LYS A 24 17.58 16.49 17.39
CA LYS A 24 18.92 15.99 17.03
C LYS A 24 19.28 16.47 15.63
N GLU A 25 20.52 16.94 15.46
CA GLU A 25 21.04 17.52 14.21
C GLU A 25 20.83 16.57 12.99
N LYS A 26 20.86 15.26 13.21
CA LYS A 26 20.55 14.23 12.21
C LYS A 26 19.16 14.40 11.56
N TYR A 27 18.17 14.91 12.28
CA TYR A 27 16.81 15.14 11.79
C TYR A 27 16.62 16.53 11.18
N VAL A 28 17.57 17.43 11.40
CA VAL A 28 17.60 18.78 10.78
C VAL A 28 18.33 18.72 9.43
N ASN A 29 19.32 17.83 9.30
CA ASN A 29 20.04 17.63 8.06
C ASN A 29 19.27 16.69 7.10
N LEU A 30 18.34 17.28 6.35
CA LEU A 30 17.49 16.58 5.37
C LEU A 30 18.26 16.09 4.12
N SER A 31 19.49 16.55 3.89
CA SER A 31 20.30 16.19 2.71
C SER A 31 20.56 14.68 2.58
N LYS A 32 20.54 13.96 3.71
CA LYS A 32 20.79 12.51 3.78
C LYS A 32 19.53 11.65 3.79
N GLN A 33 18.33 12.24 3.79
CA GLN A 33 17.07 11.49 3.84
C GLN A 33 16.56 11.03 2.48
N ASN A 34 17.05 11.64 1.39
CA ASN A 34 16.59 11.29 0.05
C ASN A 34 17.36 10.07 -0.49
N LEU A 35 16.62 9.05 -0.93
CA LEU A 35 17.17 7.85 -1.60
C LEU A 35 17.72 8.14 -3.00
N LEU A 36 17.30 9.26 -3.61
CA LEU A 36 17.69 9.72 -4.95
C LEU A 36 18.00 11.22 -4.91
N PHE A 37 18.74 11.72 -5.89
CA PHE A 37 19.05 13.14 -6.01
C PHE A 37 17.74 13.94 -6.13
N ALA A 38 17.43 14.72 -5.10
CA ALA A 38 16.22 15.54 -5.05
C ALA A 38 16.62 17.01 -4.87
N GLN A 39 15.87 17.89 -5.52
CA GLN A 39 16.06 19.33 -5.41
C GLN A 39 15.85 19.78 -3.95
N GLU A 40 16.75 20.63 -3.44
CA GLU A 40 16.62 21.18 -2.08
C GLU A 40 15.37 22.06 -2.00
N VAL A 41 14.42 21.67 -1.16
CA VAL A 41 13.19 22.42 -0.90
C VAL A 41 13.32 23.09 0.45
N GLN A 42 13.01 24.39 0.53
CA GLN A 42 12.95 25.07 1.81
C GLN A 42 11.79 24.50 2.63
N ALA A 43 12.10 23.95 3.81
CA ALA A 43 11.14 23.32 4.70
C ALA A 43 11.22 23.92 6.11
N THR A 44 10.07 24.02 6.77
CA THR A 44 9.98 24.48 8.17
C THR A 44 9.72 23.27 9.06
N LEU A 45 10.64 23.00 9.98
CA LEU A 45 10.45 21.98 11.00
C LEU A 45 9.47 22.48 12.07
N LYS A 46 8.40 21.75 12.34
CA LYS A 46 7.51 22.01 13.47
C LYS A 46 7.58 20.86 14.48
N VAL A 47 7.61 21.24 15.75
CA VAL A 47 7.53 20.31 16.87
C VAL A 47 6.12 20.37 17.43
N LEU A 48 5.44 19.24 17.45
CA LEU A 48 4.12 19.08 18.05
C LEU A 48 4.32 18.50 19.46
N PRO A 49 3.89 19.19 20.53
CA PRO A 49 4.07 18.71 21.89
C PRO A 49 3.42 17.34 22.08
N GLY A 50 4.19 16.35 22.56
CA GLY A 50 3.70 14.99 22.80
C GLY A 50 3.43 14.17 21.54
N PHE A 51 3.85 14.63 20.35
CA PHE A 51 3.59 13.94 19.09
C PHE A 51 4.87 13.81 18.26
N SER A 52 5.36 12.58 18.09
CA SER A 52 6.52 12.24 17.27
C SER A 52 6.08 11.85 15.85
N ALA A 53 7.03 11.83 14.90
CA ALA A 53 6.69 11.33 13.57
C ALA A 53 6.25 9.85 13.60
N GLN A 54 6.74 9.02 14.54
CA GLN A 54 6.32 7.61 14.62
C GLN A 54 4.81 7.48 14.90
N ASP A 55 4.24 8.44 15.62
CA ASP A 55 2.83 8.48 15.97
C ASP A 55 1.94 8.88 14.77
N SER A 56 2.53 9.34 13.65
CA SER A 56 1.77 9.70 12.45
C SER A 56 1.14 8.50 11.72
N CYS A 57 1.63 7.28 11.97
CA CYS A 57 1.03 6.04 11.46
C CYS A 57 0.02 5.43 12.42
N ASP A 58 -0.34 6.11 13.51
CA ASP A 58 -1.36 5.63 14.45
C ASP A 58 -2.73 5.53 13.75
N ALA A 59 -3.36 4.36 13.86
CA ALA A 59 -4.59 4.06 13.13
C ALA A 59 -5.78 4.87 13.66
N ASP A 60 -5.89 5.03 14.98
CA ASP A 60 -7.00 5.77 15.60
C ASP A 60 -6.90 7.26 15.26
N LEU A 61 -5.68 7.82 15.20
CA LEU A 61 -5.44 9.18 14.74
C LEU A 61 -5.86 9.39 13.29
N LEU A 62 -5.46 8.49 12.39
CA LEU A 62 -5.78 8.60 10.96
C LEU A 62 -7.28 8.40 10.70
N GLU A 63 -7.93 7.49 11.44
CA GLU A 63 -9.40 7.32 11.42
C GLU A 63 -10.09 8.60 11.90
N CYS A 64 -9.67 9.14 13.04
CA CYS A 64 -10.21 10.40 13.56
C CYS A 64 -10.02 11.57 12.57
N LEU A 65 -8.89 11.65 11.87
CA LEU A 65 -8.67 12.66 10.83
C LEU A 65 -9.56 12.42 9.60
N GLY A 66 -9.77 11.16 9.20
CA GLY A 66 -10.63 10.78 8.09
C GLY A 66 -12.11 11.09 8.33
N ASP A 67 -12.56 10.97 9.58
CA ASP A 67 -13.94 11.26 10.00
C ASP A 67 -14.27 12.76 10.05
N VAL A 68 -13.27 13.64 9.98
CA VAL A 68 -13.49 15.08 9.96
C VAL A 68 -14.05 15.48 8.59
N GLY A 69 -15.37 15.68 8.54
CA GLY A 69 -16.11 16.07 7.33
C GLY A 69 -15.80 17.47 6.77
N THR A 70 -14.86 18.22 7.35
CA THR A 70 -14.45 19.55 6.87
C THR A 70 -13.08 19.52 6.20
N SER A 71 -13.05 19.79 4.89
CA SER A 71 -11.82 19.85 4.09
C SER A 71 -10.84 20.94 4.53
N GLU A 72 -11.29 21.91 5.34
CA GLU A 72 -10.46 22.97 5.92
C GLU A 72 -9.43 22.43 6.94
N VAL A 73 -9.74 21.34 7.64
CA VAL A 73 -8.81 20.75 8.62
C VAL A 73 -7.58 20.17 7.93
N PHE A 74 -7.75 19.58 6.75
CA PHE A 74 -6.67 19.05 5.91
C PHE A 74 -5.78 20.14 5.30
N LYS A 75 -6.24 21.40 5.26
CA LYS A 75 -5.43 22.54 4.80
C LYS A 75 -4.54 23.12 5.90
N THR A 76 -4.68 22.65 7.13
CA THR A 76 -3.83 23.11 8.23
C THR A 76 -2.42 22.52 8.11
N HIS A 77 -1.39 23.34 8.27
CA HIS A 77 0.01 22.91 8.19
C HIS A 77 0.38 21.78 9.16
N ALA A 78 -0.36 21.61 10.26
CA ALA A 78 -0.13 20.53 11.21
C ALA A 78 -0.64 19.19 10.64
N VAL A 79 -1.88 19.14 10.17
CA VAL A 79 -2.47 17.92 9.58
C VAL A 79 -1.74 17.52 8.30
N GLU A 80 -1.39 18.49 7.45
CA GLU A 80 -0.60 18.22 6.24
C GLU A 80 0.76 17.61 6.58
N ALA A 81 1.42 18.10 7.64
CA ALA A 81 2.70 17.57 8.08
C ALA A 81 2.57 16.16 8.68
N VAL A 82 1.49 15.88 9.42
CA VAL A 82 1.16 14.54 9.95
C VAL A 82 0.92 13.55 8.81
N ILE A 83 0.06 13.90 7.85
CA ILE A 83 -0.23 13.05 6.68
C ILE A 83 1.04 12.83 5.85
N SER A 84 1.84 13.88 5.63
CA SER A 84 3.11 13.74 4.91
C SER A 84 4.10 12.86 5.67
N ALA A 85 4.14 12.89 7.00
CA ALA A 85 5.00 12.03 7.80
C ALA A 85 4.55 10.56 7.76
N ALA A 86 3.24 10.32 7.83
CA ALA A 86 2.64 8.99 7.68
C ALA A 86 2.95 8.40 6.30
N TRP A 87 2.75 9.21 5.25
CA TRP A 87 3.05 8.81 3.87
C TRP A 87 4.51 8.43 3.68
N GLN A 88 5.46 9.22 4.19
CA GLN A 88 6.89 8.91 4.04
C GLN A 88 7.27 7.57 4.68
N GLN A 89 6.62 7.18 5.78
CA GLN A 89 6.86 5.90 6.44
C GLN A 89 6.28 4.72 5.66
N LEU A 90 5.11 4.90 5.04
CA LEU A 90 4.44 3.86 4.26
C LEU A 90 4.96 3.74 2.82
N ARG A 91 5.62 4.79 2.31
CA ARG A 91 6.03 4.91 0.91
C ARG A 91 6.82 3.72 0.38
N ILE A 92 7.76 3.19 1.17
CA ILE A 92 8.59 2.05 0.75
C ILE A 92 7.74 0.78 0.60
N PHE A 93 6.79 0.56 1.50
CA PHE A 93 5.90 -0.60 1.46
C PHE A 93 4.93 -0.49 0.27
N THR A 94 4.32 0.67 0.07
CA THR A 94 3.48 0.93 -1.12
C THR A 94 4.25 0.73 -2.42
N ALA A 95 5.50 1.22 -2.50
CA ALA A 95 6.33 1.02 -3.68
C ALA A 95 6.65 -0.46 -3.93
N LEU A 96 6.89 -1.24 -2.87
CA LEU A 96 7.10 -2.68 -2.98
C LEU A 96 5.82 -3.39 -3.45
N ASP A 97 4.64 -3.02 -2.97
CA ASP A 97 3.38 -3.64 -3.40
C ASP A 97 3.04 -3.34 -4.86
N ILE A 98 3.33 -2.11 -5.33
CA ILE A 98 3.26 -1.76 -6.75
C ILE A 98 4.22 -2.63 -7.55
N LEU A 99 5.47 -2.76 -7.09
CA LEU A 99 6.47 -3.58 -7.76
C LEU A 99 6.03 -5.05 -7.86
N TRP A 100 5.53 -5.65 -6.78
CA TRP A 100 5.04 -7.04 -6.78
C TRP A 100 3.85 -7.23 -7.71
N SER A 101 2.95 -6.25 -7.78
CA SER A 101 1.81 -6.26 -8.70
C SER A 101 2.27 -6.23 -10.16
N LEU A 102 3.24 -5.35 -10.49
CA LEU A 102 3.81 -5.27 -11.83
C LEU A 102 4.57 -6.54 -12.22
N VAL A 103 5.37 -7.10 -11.32
CA VAL A 103 6.10 -8.36 -11.57
C VAL A 103 5.11 -9.50 -11.83
N THR A 104 4.00 -9.56 -11.10
CA THR A 104 2.93 -10.56 -11.34
C THR A 104 2.36 -10.42 -12.74
N VAL A 105 1.99 -9.20 -13.15
CA VAL A 105 1.46 -8.94 -14.48
C VAL A 105 2.46 -9.32 -15.57
N ILE A 106 3.73 -8.92 -15.43
CA ILE A 106 4.80 -9.28 -16.38
C ILE A 106 4.96 -10.79 -16.47
N ALA A 107 4.97 -11.48 -15.33
CA ALA A 107 5.07 -12.94 -15.28
C ALA A 107 3.88 -13.60 -16.01
N LEU A 108 2.65 -13.12 -15.80
CA LEU A 108 1.46 -13.64 -16.49
C LEU A 108 1.48 -13.37 -17.99
N CYS A 109 1.91 -12.18 -18.42
CA CYS A 109 2.11 -11.88 -19.84
C CYS A 109 3.15 -12.81 -20.47
N TYR A 110 4.28 -13.04 -19.79
CA TYR A 110 5.31 -13.94 -20.26
C TYR A 110 4.85 -15.41 -20.30
N ALA A 111 4.10 -15.86 -19.30
CA ALA A 111 3.48 -17.19 -19.28
C ALA A 111 2.51 -17.35 -20.47
N SER A 112 1.64 -16.37 -20.71
CA SER A 112 0.71 -16.35 -21.84
C SER A 112 1.45 -16.42 -23.18
N HIS A 113 2.53 -15.65 -23.31
CA HIS A 113 3.37 -15.66 -24.52
C HIS A 113 4.03 -17.03 -24.77
N ASN A 114 4.61 -17.65 -23.73
CA ASN A 114 5.22 -18.99 -23.83
C ASN A 114 4.20 -20.02 -24.30
N ILE A 115 3.02 -20.02 -23.68
CA ILE A 115 1.92 -20.92 -24.03
C ILE A 115 1.51 -20.74 -25.50
N LEU A 116 1.39 -19.49 -25.97
CA LEU A 116 1.02 -19.20 -27.36
C LEU A 116 2.05 -19.72 -28.37
N HIS A 117 3.34 -19.68 -28.03
CA HIS A 117 4.44 -20.15 -28.88
C HIS A 117 4.78 -21.63 -28.67
N GLY A 118 3.98 -22.36 -27.88
CA GLY A 118 4.17 -23.78 -27.60
C GLY A 118 5.33 -24.09 -26.65
N ASP A 119 5.92 -23.08 -26.00
CA ASP A 119 6.89 -23.27 -24.92
C ASP A 119 6.16 -23.69 -23.63
N LYS A 120 6.59 -24.83 -23.08
CA LYS A 120 6.01 -25.43 -21.86
C LYS A 120 6.72 -24.97 -20.58
N ARG A 121 7.64 -24.01 -20.65
CA ARG A 121 8.31 -23.45 -19.47
C ARG A 121 7.31 -22.80 -18.51
N MET A 122 7.24 -23.36 -17.30
CA MET A 122 6.38 -22.88 -16.21
C MET A 122 7.08 -21.90 -15.26
N SER A 123 8.34 -21.53 -15.50
CA SER A 123 9.08 -20.58 -14.68
C SER A 123 8.32 -19.27 -14.39
N PRO A 124 7.64 -18.60 -15.34
CA PRO A 124 6.86 -17.39 -15.02
C PRO A 124 5.68 -17.69 -14.08
N LEU A 125 5.01 -18.84 -14.23
CA LEU A 125 3.91 -19.21 -13.34
C LEU A 125 4.40 -19.54 -11.92
N PHE A 126 5.61 -20.06 -11.76
CA PHE A 126 6.22 -20.22 -10.44
C PHE A 126 6.51 -18.87 -9.79
N VAL A 127 7.01 -17.88 -10.55
CA VAL A 127 7.22 -16.51 -10.03
C VAL A 127 5.89 -15.91 -9.57
N ALA A 128 4.85 -15.97 -10.41
CA ALA A 128 3.52 -15.52 -10.04
C ALA A 128 2.99 -16.27 -8.80
N GLY A 129 3.20 -17.59 -8.72
CA GLY A 129 2.79 -18.41 -7.58
C GLY A 129 3.49 -18.07 -6.27
N VAL A 130 4.79 -17.74 -6.30
CA VAL A 130 5.51 -17.29 -5.09
C VAL A 130 4.98 -15.95 -4.59
N ILE A 131 4.71 -15.01 -5.50
CA ILE A 131 4.11 -13.72 -5.13
C ILE A 131 2.68 -13.92 -4.62
N HIS A 132 1.91 -14.80 -5.24
CA HIS A 132 0.55 -15.13 -4.81
C HIS A 132 0.51 -15.80 -3.43
N LEU A 133 1.52 -16.63 -3.14
CA LEU A 133 1.70 -17.21 -1.80
C LEU A 133 2.04 -16.13 -0.76
N LYS A 134 2.93 -15.19 -1.08
CA LYS A 134 3.22 -14.02 -0.21
C LYS A 134 1.95 -13.27 0.14
N LEU A 135 1.12 -12.93 -0.85
CA LEU A 135 -0.16 -12.25 -0.64
C LEU A 135 -1.12 -13.08 0.23
N THR A 136 -1.19 -14.39 0.00
CA THR A 136 -2.03 -15.29 0.80
C THR A 136 -1.61 -15.28 2.27
N LEU A 137 -0.30 -15.28 2.55
CA LEU A 137 0.21 -15.24 3.92
C LEU A 137 -0.11 -13.91 4.61
N GLU A 138 -0.03 -12.79 3.90
CA GLU A 138 -0.40 -11.47 4.43
C GLU A 138 -1.87 -11.41 4.82
N GLU A 139 -2.77 -11.89 3.96
CA GLU A 139 -4.20 -11.96 4.27
C GLU A 139 -4.49 -12.87 5.47
N LEU A 140 -3.84 -14.03 5.55
CA LEU A 140 -3.98 -14.93 6.69
C LEU A 140 -3.52 -14.28 8.00
N LEU A 141 -2.43 -13.52 7.96
CA LEU A 141 -1.94 -12.76 9.12
C LEU A 141 -2.92 -11.65 9.50
N GLN A 142 -3.50 -10.94 8.54
CA GLN A 142 -4.49 -9.89 8.78
C GLN A 142 -5.76 -10.45 9.42
N ILE A 143 -6.28 -11.57 8.91
CA ILE A 143 -7.42 -12.28 9.49
C ILE A 143 -7.09 -12.76 10.91
N PHE A 144 -5.91 -13.36 11.11
CA PHE A 144 -5.49 -13.85 12.42
C PHE A 144 -5.37 -12.71 13.45
N MET A 145 -4.74 -11.61 13.09
CA MET A 145 -4.61 -10.44 13.96
C MET A 145 -5.98 -9.79 14.24
N GLY A 146 -6.86 -9.73 13.25
CA GLY A 146 -8.25 -9.29 13.43
C GLY A 146 -9.02 -10.19 14.40
N ALA A 147 -8.86 -11.50 14.30
CA ALA A 147 -9.47 -12.47 15.21
C ALA A 147 -8.96 -12.31 16.66
N LEU A 148 -7.66 -12.07 16.83
CA LEU A 148 -7.07 -11.79 18.15
C LEU A 148 -7.60 -10.48 18.75
N ARG A 149 -7.76 -9.42 17.95
CA ARG A 149 -8.34 -8.15 18.40
C ARG A 149 -9.79 -8.33 18.83
N PHE A 150 -10.59 -9.08 18.07
CA PHE A 150 -11.97 -9.41 18.47
C PHE A 150 -12.03 -10.16 19.80
N ALA A 151 -11.18 -11.17 19.97
CA ALA A 151 -11.13 -11.94 21.21
C ALA A 151 -10.78 -11.08 22.44
N LYS A 152 -10.02 -10.00 22.25
CA LYS A 152 -9.63 -9.06 23.31
C LYS A 152 -10.62 -7.91 23.55
N GLU A 153 -11.17 -7.34 22.48
CA GLU A 153 -11.89 -6.05 22.51
C GLU A 153 -13.38 -6.17 22.15
N GLY A 154 -13.85 -7.35 21.73
CA GLY A 154 -15.26 -7.60 21.42
C GLY A 154 -15.80 -6.92 20.16
N ARG A 155 -14.95 -6.30 19.33
CA ARG A 155 -15.35 -5.61 18.08
C ARG A 155 -15.76 -6.60 16.96
N PRO A 156 -16.94 -6.46 16.34
CA PRO A 156 -17.46 -7.47 15.41
C PRO A 156 -16.57 -7.68 14.16
N ILE A 157 -15.95 -8.85 14.06
CA ILE A 157 -15.13 -9.32 12.91
C ILE A 157 -15.89 -9.22 11.58
N VAL A 158 -17.21 -9.40 11.62
CA VAL A 158 -18.06 -9.57 10.42
C VAL A 158 -18.05 -8.32 9.54
N ALA A 159 -18.00 -7.12 10.13
CA ALA A 159 -17.95 -5.87 9.38
C ALA A 159 -16.61 -5.71 8.62
N THR A 160 -15.51 -6.17 9.22
CA THR A 160 -14.19 -6.13 8.58
C THR A 160 -14.03 -7.23 7.54
N LEU A 161 -14.52 -8.45 7.77
CA LEU A 161 -14.39 -9.55 6.80
C LEU A 161 -15.26 -9.39 5.54
N LEU A 162 -16.41 -8.71 5.66
CA LEU A 162 -17.36 -8.51 4.55
C LEU A 162 -17.21 -7.15 3.86
N ASP A 163 -16.12 -6.43 4.12
CA ASP A 163 -15.81 -5.24 3.34
C ASP A 163 -15.61 -5.61 1.86
N PHE A 164 -16.07 -4.75 0.95
CA PHE A 164 -16.02 -4.99 -0.48
C PHE A 164 -14.58 -5.20 -0.96
N ASP A 165 -13.64 -4.40 -0.45
CA ASP A 165 -12.22 -4.51 -0.77
C ASP A 165 -11.68 -5.91 -0.42
N ASN A 166 -12.02 -6.42 0.78
CA ASN A 166 -11.60 -7.76 1.22
C ASN A 166 -12.25 -8.88 0.39
N LEU A 167 -13.51 -8.72 0.01
CA LEU A 167 -14.20 -9.69 -0.87
C LEU A 167 -13.51 -9.79 -2.23
N VAL A 168 -13.12 -8.67 -2.81
CA VAL A 168 -12.39 -8.61 -4.09
C VAL A 168 -11.02 -9.28 -3.95
N ASP A 169 -10.32 -9.05 -2.84
CA ASP A 169 -9.03 -9.69 -2.56
C ASP A 169 -9.15 -11.20 -2.38
N TYR A 170 -10.18 -11.70 -1.68
CA TYR A 170 -10.43 -13.14 -1.58
C TYR A 170 -10.77 -13.76 -2.93
N ALA A 171 -11.58 -13.09 -3.75
CA ALA A 171 -11.89 -13.56 -5.10
C ALA A 171 -10.64 -13.64 -5.97
N TYR A 172 -9.75 -12.63 -5.88
CA TYR A 172 -8.44 -12.62 -6.54
C TYR A 172 -7.57 -13.80 -6.09
N LEU A 173 -7.47 -14.03 -4.77
CA LEU A 173 -6.66 -15.12 -4.21
C LEU A 173 -7.16 -16.49 -4.66
N LEU A 174 -8.48 -16.72 -4.59
CA LEU A 174 -9.11 -17.97 -5.01
C LEU A 174 -8.91 -18.22 -6.51
N ALA A 175 -9.17 -17.21 -7.36
CA ALA A 175 -8.99 -17.31 -8.80
C ALA A 175 -7.53 -17.63 -9.16
N GLY A 176 -6.57 -16.97 -8.52
CA GLY A 176 -5.15 -17.20 -8.76
C GLY A 176 -4.68 -18.59 -8.36
N TRP A 177 -5.07 -19.08 -7.18
CA TRP A 177 -4.73 -20.45 -6.77
C TRP A 177 -5.36 -21.50 -7.68
N MET A 178 -6.63 -21.32 -8.06
CA MET A 178 -7.30 -22.22 -9.00
C MET A 178 -6.59 -22.22 -10.36
N ALA A 179 -6.21 -21.06 -10.89
CA ALA A 179 -5.48 -20.95 -12.15
C ALA A 179 -4.11 -21.62 -12.08
N ILE A 180 -3.29 -21.28 -11.07
CA ILE A 180 -1.90 -21.74 -10.94
C ILE A 180 -1.85 -23.25 -10.67
N ILE A 181 -2.63 -23.76 -9.70
CA ILE A 181 -2.61 -25.18 -9.34
C ILE A 181 -3.10 -26.01 -10.52
N ARG A 182 -4.18 -25.59 -11.18
CA ARG A 182 -4.71 -26.33 -12.34
C ARG A 182 -3.71 -26.33 -13.49
N GLN A 183 -3.09 -25.18 -13.76
CA GLN A 183 -2.12 -25.06 -14.84
C GLN A 183 -0.82 -25.81 -14.56
N ILE A 184 -0.39 -25.98 -13.30
CA ILE A 184 0.83 -26.71 -12.95
C ILE A 184 0.56 -28.23 -12.85
N LEU A 185 -0.51 -28.65 -12.17
CA LEU A 185 -0.76 -30.07 -11.90
C LEU A 185 -1.48 -30.81 -13.04
N PHE A 186 -2.27 -30.10 -13.85
CA PHE A 186 -3.10 -30.71 -14.90
C PHE A 186 -2.70 -30.24 -16.31
N VAL A 187 -1.41 -29.91 -16.52
CA VAL A 187 -0.83 -29.53 -17.83
C VAL A 187 -1.25 -30.48 -18.95
N GLU A 188 -1.28 -31.77 -18.65
CA GLU A 188 -1.56 -32.83 -19.62
C GLU A 188 -3.00 -32.80 -20.16
N TYR A 189 -3.93 -32.20 -19.40
CA TYR A 189 -5.35 -32.08 -19.75
C TYR A 189 -5.67 -30.82 -20.58
N GLY A 190 -4.64 -30.03 -20.91
CA GLY A 190 -4.76 -28.81 -21.70
C GLY A 190 -4.70 -27.54 -20.87
N LEU A 191 -4.74 -26.41 -21.58
CA LEU A 191 -4.63 -25.08 -20.99
C LEU A 191 -5.87 -24.77 -20.12
N GLU A 192 -5.65 -24.41 -18.87
CA GLU A 192 -6.70 -23.86 -18.02
C GLU A 192 -7.03 -22.44 -18.54
N LYS A 193 -8.26 -22.26 -19.04
CA LYS A 193 -8.70 -21.01 -19.67
C LYS A 193 -9.55 -20.12 -18.74
N PRO A 194 -10.62 -20.63 -18.09
CA PRO A 194 -11.52 -19.74 -17.35
C PRO A 194 -10.84 -19.10 -16.14
N PHE A 195 -10.19 -19.87 -15.26
CA PHE A 195 -9.57 -19.29 -14.07
C PHE A 195 -8.33 -18.46 -14.41
N MET A 196 -7.54 -18.85 -15.41
CA MET A 196 -6.37 -18.12 -15.86
C MET A 196 -6.75 -16.77 -16.48
N SER A 197 -7.81 -16.72 -17.29
CA SER A 197 -8.30 -15.45 -17.83
C SER A 197 -8.83 -14.52 -16.73
N LEU A 198 -9.57 -15.07 -15.76
CA LEU A 198 -10.05 -14.33 -14.60
C LEU A 198 -8.89 -13.81 -13.76
N TYR A 199 -7.88 -14.66 -13.50
CA TYR A 199 -6.69 -14.30 -12.74
C TYR A 199 -5.85 -13.23 -13.45
N CYS A 200 -5.68 -13.32 -14.77
CA CYS A 200 -4.99 -12.29 -15.54
C CYS A 200 -5.74 -10.95 -15.48
N ALA A 201 -7.07 -10.96 -15.66
CA ALA A 201 -7.87 -9.75 -15.59
C ALA A 201 -7.81 -9.12 -14.19
N SER A 202 -7.95 -9.93 -13.14
CA SER A 202 -7.92 -9.45 -11.76
C SER A 202 -6.52 -9.00 -11.33
N ALA A 203 -5.43 -9.59 -11.86
CA ALA A 203 -4.07 -9.11 -11.64
C ALA A 203 -3.84 -7.71 -12.24
N TRP A 204 -4.38 -7.44 -13.43
CA TRP A 204 -4.35 -6.09 -14.02
C TRP A 204 -5.17 -5.09 -13.19
N LEU A 205 -6.36 -5.47 -12.75
CA LEU A 205 -7.19 -4.63 -11.89
C LEU A 205 -6.49 -4.34 -10.56
N ARG A 206 -5.88 -5.34 -9.93
CA ARG A 206 -5.10 -5.17 -8.71
C ARG A 206 -3.91 -4.24 -8.93
N ALA A 207 -3.16 -4.39 -10.02
CA ALA A 207 -2.04 -3.52 -10.34
C ALA A 207 -2.46 -2.06 -10.56
N LEU A 208 -3.64 -1.82 -11.15
CA LEU A 208 -4.21 -0.48 -11.24
C LEU A 208 -4.64 0.03 -9.86
N TYR A 209 -5.32 -0.81 -9.08
CA TYR A 209 -5.83 -0.45 -7.77
C TYR A 209 -4.73 -0.14 -6.75
N THR A 210 -3.57 -0.81 -6.79
CA THR A 210 -2.42 -0.47 -5.93
C THR A 210 -1.87 0.93 -6.20
N LEU A 211 -2.15 1.50 -7.37
CA LEU A 211 -1.77 2.86 -7.73
C LEU A 211 -2.79 3.90 -7.22
N ARG A 212 -3.85 3.51 -6.51
CA ARG A 212 -4.84 4.43 -5.93
C ARG A 212 -4.24 5.40 -4.90
N GLY A 213 -3.20 4.98 -4.20
CA GLY A 213 -2.51 5.79 -3.19
C GLY A 213 -1.62 6.89 -3.79
N GLU A 214 -1.33 6.81 -5.09
CA GLU A 214 -0.47 7.77 -5.76
C GLU A 214 -1.23 9.03 -6.16
N SER A 215 -0.77 10.20 -5.71
CA SER A 215 -1.43 11.50 -5.92
C SER A 215 -1.77 11.84 -7.38
N TRP A 216 -1.02 11.33 -8.35
CA TRP A 216 -1.23 11.59 -9.79
C TRP A 216 -2.24 10.62 -10.44
N MET A 217 -2.48 9.46 -9.85
CA MET A 217 -3.32 8.40 -10.42
C MET A 217 -4.58 8.14 -9.59
N GLY A 218 -4.49 8.19 -8.26
CA GLY A 218 -5.59 7.98 -7.31
C GLY A 218 -6.86 8.75 -7.63
N PRO A 219 -6.82 10.09 -7.82
CA PRO A 219 -8.01 10.88 -8.13
C PRO A 219 -8.75 10.45 -9.40
N ARG A 220 -8.07 9.76 -10.33
CA ARG A 220 -8.66 9.26 -11.58
C ARG A 220 -9.20 7.84 -11.44
N LEU A 221 -8.60 7.03 -10.57
CA LEU A 221 -8.98 5.63 -10.37
C LEU A 221 -10.13 5.46 -9.37
N LEU A 222 -10.12 6.22 -8.27
CA LEU A 222 -11.13 6.08 -7.22
C LEU A 222 -12.57 6.24 -7.75
N PRO A 223 -12.89 7.23 -8.61
CA PRO A 223 -14.23 7.33 -9.17
C PRO A 223 -14.62 6.15 -10.05
N ILE A 224 -13.68 5.43 -10.67
CA ILE A 224 -13.97 4.30 -11.55
C ILE A 224 -14.29 3.04 -10.74
N PHE A 225 -13.61 2.85 -9.61
CA PHE A 225 -13.83 1.68 -8.74
C PHE A 225 -15.01 1.84 -7.79
N PHE A 226 -15.45 3.09 -7.52
CA PHE A 226 -16.52 3.40 -6.56
C PHE A 226 -17.74 4.11 -7.20
N ALA A 227 -17.84 4.16 -8.54
CA ALA A 227 -19.04 4.62 -9.27
C ALA A 227 -20.07 3.49 -9.44
#